data_AF-A0A9D6YI36-F1
#
_entry.id   AF-A0A9D6YI36-F1
#
_cell.length_a   1.000
_cell.length_b   1.000
_cell.length_c   1.000
_cell.angle_alpha   90.00
_cell.angle_beta   90.00
_cell.angle_gamma   90.00
#
_symmetry.space_group_name_H-M   'P 1'
#
loop_
_entity.id
_entity.type
_entity.pdbx_description
1 polymer ?
#
loop_
_entity_poly.entity_id
_entity_poly.type
_entity_poly.pdbx_seq_one_letter_code
_entity_poly.pdbx_strand_id
1 'polypeptide(L)'
;MPKPQLEFFRPDRLPWRPVEGSATGGAGGPGVMEKILSHDPETGDVTRLLRFDAGVETSGTIAHDFWEEVWILEGGLIDLGKSQTFTAGMYACRPPGMLHGPYRVVGGCMTLEIRYGKTRRAG
;
A
#
# COMPACT_ATOMS: atom_id res chain seq x y z
N MET A 1 -10.50 -8.50 -15.83
CA MET A 1 -11.67 -7.61 -16.01
C MET A 1 -11.38 -6.31 -15.26
N PRO A 2 -11.99 -5.14 -15.51
CA PRO A 2 -11.86 -4.08 -14.50
C PRO A 2 -12.41 -4.57 -13.15
N LYS A 3 -11.91 -4.00 -12.04
CA LYS A 3 -12.41 -4.19 -10.67
C LYS A 3 -13.97 -4.22 -10.63
N PRO A 4 -14.59 -4.99 -9.70
CA PRO A 4 -16.05 -5.14 -9.66
C PRO A 4 -16.80 -3.81 -9.51
N GLN A 5 -18.03 -3.75 -10.04
CA GLN A 5 -18.94 -2.64 -9.79
C GLN A 5 -19.42 -2.68 -8.33
N LEU A 6 -19.20 -1.58 -7.60
CA LEU A 6 -19.60 -1.39 -6.21
C LEU A 6 -20.24 0.00 -6.07
N GLU A 7 -21.32 0.12 -5.30
CA GLU A 7 -21.91 1.40 -4.87
C GLU A 7 -21.36 1.80 -3.49
N PHE A 8 -21.62 3.01 -2.99
CA PHE A 8 -21.18 3.40 -1.64
C PHE A 8 -21.58 2.39 -0.57
N PHE A 9 -20.58 1.88 0.16
CA PHE A 9 -20.78 1.00 1.30
C PHE A 9 -19.79 1.35 2.41
N ARG A 10 -20.13 0.95 3.64
CA ARG A 10 -19.23 1.10 4.78
C ARG A 10 -18.21 -0.05 4.81
N PRO A 11 -16.90 0.23 4.71
CA PRO A 11 -15.88 -0.82 4.70
C PRO A 11 -15.61 -1.41 6.10
N ASP A 12 -16.27 -0.91 7.15
CA ASP A 12 -16.12 -1.35 8.53
C ASP A 12 -16.26 -2.88 8.69
N ARG A 13 -17.17 -3.49 7.91
CA ARG A 13 -17.47 -4.94 7.94
C ARG A 13 -16.45 -5.82 7.23
N LEU A 14 -15.57 -5.25 6.41
CA LEU A 14 -14.53 -6.01 5.72
C LEU A 14 -13.42 -6.37 6.72
N PRO A 15 -12.88 -7.60 6.66
CA PRO A 15 -11.85 -8.03 7.60
C PRO A 15 -10.52 -7.33 7.32
N TRP A 16 -9.77 -7.08 8.39
CA TRP A 16 -8.34 -6.81 8.29
C TRP A 16 -7.57 -8.12 8.10
N ARG A 17 -6.56 -8.13 7.23
CA ARG A 17 -5.71 -9.29 6.93
C ARG A 17 -4.24 -8.90 7.07
N PRO A 18 -3.36 -9.79 7.56
CA PRO A 18 -1.94 -9.51 7.58
C PRO A 18 -1.38 -9.38 6.16
N VAL A 19 -0.37 -8.53 5.97
CA VAL A 19 0.35 -8.37 4.71
C VAL A 19 1.77 -8.88 4.87
N GLU A 20 2.20 -9.80 4.00
CA GLU A 20 3.59 -10.23 3.95
C GLU A 20 4.47 -9.15 3.31
N GLY A 21 5.65 -8.91 3.89
CA GLY A 21 6.61 -7.96 3.33
C GLY A 21 7.24 -8.48 2.03
N SER A 22 7.36 -7.62 1.03
CA SER A 22 8.00 -7.98 -0.24
C SER A 22 8.65 -6.77 -0.91
N ALA A 23 9.92 -6.90 -1.30
CA ALA A 23 10.62 -5.85 -2.04
C ALA A 23 9.92 -5.49 -3.38
N THR A 24 9.18 -6.43 -3.96
CA THR A 24 8.44 -6.25 -5.22
C THR A 24 6.93 -6.13 -5.05
N GLY A 25 6.41 -6.51 -3.87
CA GLY A 25 4.99 -6.46 -3.52
C GLY A 25 4.60 -5.28 -2.62
N GLY A 26 5.58 -4.52 -2.13
CA GLY A 26 5.35 -3.37 -1.26
C GLY A 26 5.58 -3.64 0.23
N ALA A 27 5.27 -2.64 1.03
CA ALA A 27 5.42 -2.70 2.47
C ALA A 27 4.50 -3.76 3.09
N GLY A 28 5.05 -4.53 4.04
CA GLY A 28 4.38 -5.61 4.75
C GLY A 28 5.26 -6.12 5.89
N GLY A 29 4.75 -7.08 6.68
CA GLY A 29 5.41 -7.64 7.85
C GLY A 29 4.57 -7.53 9.12
N PRO A 30 5.11 -7.92 10.28
CA PRO A 30 4.42 -7.80 11.57
C PRO A 30 3.90 -6.37 11.81
N GLY A 31 2.64 -6.24 12.23
CA GLY A 31 2.00 -4.95 12.45
C GLY A 31 1.51 -4.23 11.17
N VAL A 32 1.62 -4.87 10.00
CA VAL A 32 1.04 -4.36 8.74
C VAL A 32 -0.19 -5.17 8.37
N MET A 33 -1.32 -4.48 8.25
CA MET A 33 -2.62 -5.07 7.96
C MET A 33 -3.27 -4.39 6.77
N GLU A 34 -3.99 -5.13 5.93
CA GLU A 34 -4.78 -4.59 4.83
C GLU A 34 -6.26 -4.87 4.97
N LYS A 35 -7.06 -4.04 4.33
CA LYS A 35 -8.47 -4.26 4.08
C LYS A 35 -8.75 -4.00 2.60
N ILE A 36 -9.07 -5.06 1.87
CA ILE A 36 -9.32 -5.00 0.43
C ILE A 36 -10.69 -4.38 0.17
N LEU A 37 -10.74 -3.20 -0.45
CA LEU A 37 -11.98 -2.51 -0.81
C LEU A 37 -12.51 -3.02 -2.15
N SER A 38 -11.62 -3.26 -3.10
CA SER A 38 -11.92 -3.81 -4.42
C SER A 38 -10.70 -4.50 -5.00
N HIS A 39 -10.88 -5.61 -5.70
CA HIS A 39 -9.79 -6.39 -6.29
C HIS A 39 -10.26 -7.08 -7.58
N ASP A 40 -9.45 -7.03 -8.63
CA ASP A 40 -9.60 -7.91 -9.79
C ASP A 40 -8.54 -9.03 -9.72
N PRO A 41 -8.94 -10.30 -9.50
CA PRO A 41 -8.00 -11.41 -9.40
C PRO A 41 -7.29 -11.72 -10.73
N GLU A 42 -7.81 -11.29 -11.88
CA GLU A 42 -7.17 -11.57 -13.19
C GLU A 42 -5.97 -10.67 -13.49
N THR A 43 -6.00 -9.43 -13.00
CA THR A 43 -4.93 -8.44 -13.19
C THR A 43 -4.09 -8.22 -11.94
N GLY A 44 -4.67 -8.48 -10.76
CA GLY A 44 -4.10 -8.11 -9.47
C GLY A 44 -4.35 -6.64 -9.11
N ASP A 45 -5.13 -5.91 -9.91
CA ASP A 45 -5.48 -4.52 -9.63
C ASP A 45 -6.29 -4.45 -8.33
N VAL A 46 -5.89 -3.59 -7.41
CA VAL A 46 -6.45 -3.54 -6.06
C VAL A 46 -6.61 -2.11 -5.57
N THR A 47 -7.70 -1.87 -4.86
CA THR A 47 -7.84 -0.70 -3.98
C THR A 47 -8.01 -1.23 -2.56
N ARG A 48 -7.17 -0.77 -1.63
CA ARG A 48 -7.16 -1.26 -0.25
C ARG A 48 -6.87 -0.14 0.74
N LEU A 49 -7.30 -0.35 1.98
CA LEU A 49 -6.71 0.36 3.11
C LEU A 49 -5.51 -0.43 3.61
N LEU A 50 -4.39 0.23 3.85
CA LEU A 50 -3.20 -0.37 4.45
C LEU A 50 -2.95 0.34 5.78
N ARG A 51 -2.84 -0.42 6.87
CA ARG A 51 -2.61 0.08 8.22
C ARG A 51 -1.28 -0.45 8.75
N PHE A 52 -0.53 0.44 9.35
CA PHE A 52 0.70 0.16 10.06
C PHE A 52 0.51 0.51 11.53
N ASP A 53 0.82 -0.43 12.40
CA ASP A 53 0.84 -0.18 13.83
C ASP A 53 2.04 0.72 14.21
N ALA A 54 1.97 1.35 15.38
CA ALA A 54 3.07 2.13 15.91
C ALA A 54 4.31 1.24 16.15
N GLY A 55 5.49 1.75 15.79
CA GLY A 55 6.76 1.03 15.90
C GLY A 55 7.08 0.11 14.73
N VAL A 56 6.21 -0.03 13.72
CA VAL A 56 6.52 -0.81 12.52
C VAL A 56 7.74 -0.20 11.81
N GLU A 57 8.70 -1.06 11.49
CA GLU A 57 9.82 -0.74 10.60
C GLU A 57 9.91 -1.82 9.52
N THR A 58 9.83 -1.42 8.26
CA THR A 58 10.01 -2.33 7.13
C THR A 58 11.49 -2.42 6.77
N SER A 59 11.91 -3.52 6.17
CA SER A 59 13.28 -3.69 5.69
C SER A 59 13.35 -3.61 4.16
N GLY A 60 14.47 -3.08 3.67
CA GLY A 60 14.77 -3.01 2.24
C GLY A 60 14.05 -1.88 1.49
N THR A 61 14.65 -1.48 0.37
CA THR A 61 14.05 -0.55 -0.58
C THR A 61 13.05 -1.31 -1.46
N ILE A 62 11.88 -0.72 -1.67
CA ILE A 62 10.80 -1.29 -2.46
C ILE A 62 10.84 -0.71 -3.87
N ALA A 63 10.58 -1.56 -4.87
CA ALA A 63 10.24 -1.19 -6.23
C ALA A 63 9.35 -2.27 -6.87
N HIS A 64 8.28 -1.85 -7.53
CA HIS A 64 7.31 -2.75 -8.15
C HIS A 64 7.12 -2.47 -9.65
N ASP A 65 6.51 -3.43 -10.36
CA ASP A 65 6.25 -3.41 -11.82
C ASP A 65 4.84 -2.93 -12.20
N PHE A 66 4.12 -2.35 -11.23
CA PHE A 66 2.79 -1.74 -11.37
C PHE A 66 2.81 -0.27 -10.95
N TRP A 67 1.74 0.47 -11.27
CA TRP A 67 1.50 1.79 -10.70
C TRP A 67 0.94 1.67 -9.29
N GLU A 68 1.44 2.48 -8.36
CA GLU A 68 0.92 2.60 -7.00
C GLU A 68 0.60 4.06 -6.70
N GLU A 69 -0.66 4.34 -6.36
CA GLU A 69 -1.10 5.63 -5.83
C GLU A 69 -1.45 5.48 -4.36
N VAL A 70 -1.01 6.44 -3.53
CA VAL A 70 -1.17 6.37 -2.08
C VAL A 70 -1.68 7.70 -1.56
N TRP A 71 -2.70 7.67 -0.72
CA TRP A 71 -3.12 8.81 0.09
C TRP A 71 -3.00 8.44 1.57
N ILE A 72 -2.28 9.23 2.37
CA ILE A 72 -2.18 8.99 3.82
C ILE A 72 -3.43 9.57 4.49
N LEU A 73 -4.27 8.69 5.03
CA LEU A 73 -5.52 9.07 5.68
C LEU A 73 -5.29 9.49 7.12
N GLU A 74 -4.45 8.75 7.84
CA GLU A 74 -4.19 8.95 9.27
C GLU A 74 -2.71 8.72 9.59
N GLY A 75 -2.21 9.44 10.59
CA GLY A 75 -0.84 9.28 11.09
C GLY A 75 0.23 9.67 10.07
N GLY A 76 1.30 8.88 10.01
CA GLY A 76 2.41 9.14 9.10
C GLY A 76 3.53 8.10 9.16
N LEU A 77 4.43 8.19 8.19
CA LEU A 77 5.58 7.30 8.05
C LEU A 77 6.84 8.10 7.65
N ILE A 78 7.99 7.56 8.01
CA ILE A 78 9.30 8.08 7.63
C ILE A 78 9.84 7.17 6.54
N ASP A 79 10.09 7.71 5.35
CA ASP A 79 10.89 7.04 4.32
C ASP A 79 12.36 7.20 4.68
N LEU A 80 12.96 6.12 5.19
CA LEU A 80 14.34 6.08 5.66
C LEU A 80 15.34 6.21 4.50
N GLY A 81 15.00 5.69 3.32
CA GLY A 81 15.83 5.82 2.13
C GLY A 81 15.91 7.26 1.61
N LYS A 82 14.84 8.03 1.80
CA LYS A 82 14.76 9.45 1.41
C LYS A 82 15.04 10.44 2.54
N SER A 83 15.15 9.97 3.78
CA SER A 83 15.19 10.82 4.98
C SER A 83 14.04 11.84 5.03
N GLN A 84 12.83 11.41 4.68
CA GLN A 84 11.65 12.27 4.60
C GLN A 84 10.49 11.70 5.40
N THR A 85 9.70 12.58 6.01
CA THR A 85 8.47 12.21 6.72
C THR A 85 7.26 12.58 5.88
N PHE A 86 6.33 11.65 5.74
CA PHE A 86 5.06 11.83 5.05
C PHE A 86 3.90 11.63 6.04
N THR A 87 2.93 12.53 6.04
CA THR A 87 1.84 12.56 7.03
C THR A 87 0.46 12.60 6.38
N ALA A 88 -0.59 12.44 7.19
CA ALA A 88 -1.98 12.52 6.76
C ALA A 88 -2.26 13.75 5.87
N GLY A 89 -3.03 13.53 4.79
CA GLY A 89 -3.32 14.52 3.76
C GLY A 89 -2.33 14.56 2.60
N MET A 90 -1.19 13.87 2.69
CA MET A 90 -0.23 13.77 1.59
C MET A 90 -0.59 12.63 0.62
N TYR A 91 -0.33 12.87 -0.66
CA TYR A 91 -0.55 11.93 -1.75
C TYR A 91 0.76 11.63 -2.49
N ALA A 92 0.89 10.41 -3.02
CA ALA A 92 1.98 10.00 -3.90
C ALA A 92 1.44 9.22 -5.10
N CYS A 93 2.07 9.42 -6.26
CA CYS A 93 1.92 8.59 -7.45
C CYS A 93 3.28 7.96 -7.76
N ARG A 94 3.37 6.62 -7.73
CA ARG A 94 4.60 5.86 -7.89
C ARG A 94 4.52 5.04 -9.17
N PRO A 95 5.21 5.44 -10.25
CA PRO A 95 5.30 4.62 -11.45
C PRO A 95 6.11 3.35 -11.20
N PRO A 96 6.01 2.34 -12.09
CA PRO A 96 6.87 1.16 -12.06
C PRO A 96 8.36 1.53 -11.90
N GLY A 97 9.04 0.83 -10.99
CA GLY A 97 10.47 1.02 -10.72
C GLY A 97 10.83 2.17 -9.77
N MET A 98 9.87 2.99 -9.32
CA MET A 98 10.17 4.08 -8.37
C MET A 98 10.60 3.53 -7.00
N LEU A 99 11.82 3.85 -6.59
CA LEU A 99 12.37 3.44 -5.28
C LEU A 99 11.69 4.18 -4.12
N HIS A 100 11.30 3.43 -3.10
CA HIS A 100 10.71 3.99 -1.88
C HIS A 100 10.86 3.09 -0.66
N GLY A 101 10.69 3.69 0.52
CA GLY A 101 11.03 3.04 1.78
C GLY A 101 12.54 2.78 1.91
N PRO A 102 12.98 1.94 2.86
CA PRO A 102 12.17 1.32 3.90
C PRO A 102 11.45 2.35 4.77
N TYR A 103 10.37 1.94 5.42
CA TYR A 103 9.55 2.83 6.23
C TYR A 103 9.73 2.58 7.71
N ARG A 104 9.72 3.66 8.49
CA ARG A 104 9.51 3.63 9.94
C ARG A 104 8.21 4.35 10.29
N VAL A 105 7.39 3.74 11.13
CA VAL A 105 6.11 4.27 11.58
C VAL A 105 6.17 4.53 13.07
N VAL A 106 6.16 5.81 13.48
CA VAL A 106 6.35 6.18 14.89
C VAL A 106 5.04 6.01 15.69
N GLY A 107 3.93 6.55 15.19
CA GLY A 107 2.66 6.64 15.93
C GLY A 107 1.49 5.88 15.29
N GLY A 108 1.73 5.13 14.23
CA GLY A 108 0.72 4.50 13.38
C GLY A 108 0.52 5.26 12.07
N CYS A 109 0.01 4.55 11.06
CA CYS A 109 -0.28 5.11 9.74
C CYS A 109 -1.41 4.33 9.08
N MET A 110 -2.34 5.02 8.42
CA MET A 110 -3.31 4.38 7.53
C MET A 110 -3.30 5.07 6.18
N THR A 111 -3.26 4.29 5.11
CA THR A 111 -3.29 4.78 3.74
C THR A 111 -4.46 4.19 2.97
N LEU A 112 -4.96 4.96 2.00
CA LEU A 112 -5.65 4.41 0.84
C LEU A 112 -4.59 4.12 -0.22
N GLU A 113 -4.52 2.88 -0.68
CA GLU A 113 -3.57 2.45 -1.69
C GLU A 113 -4.32 1.88 -2.90
N ILE A 114 -3.92 2.33 -4.09
CA ILE A 114 -4.49 1.92 -5.37
C ILE A 114 -3.35 1.39 -6.22
N ARG A 115 -3.47 0.15 -6.68
CA ARG A 115 -2.50 -0.50 -7.55
C ARG A 115 -3.15 -0.94 -8.85
N TYR A 116 -2.47 -0.68 -9.95
CA TYR A 116 -2.99 -1.02 -11.27
C TYR A 116 -1.91 -1.19 -12.33
N GLY A 117 -2.26 -1.88 -13.42
CA GLY A 117 -1.45 -1.92 -14.63
C GLY A 117 -0.17 -2.75 -14.50
N LYS A 118 -0.21 -3.82 -13.69
CA LYS A 118 0.91 -4.75 -13.58
C LYS A 118 1.27 -5.31 -14.95
N THR A 119 2.55 -5.18 -15.33
CA THR A 119 3.02 -5.71 -16.61
C THR A 119 2.91 -7.23 -16.59
N ARG A 120 2.06 -7.81 -17.45
CA ARG A 120 2.03 -9.26 -17.63
C ARG A 120 3.38 -9.68 -18.20
N ARG A 121 4.12 -10.55 -17.50
CA ARG A 121 5.27 -11.22 -18.10
C ARG A 121 4.76 -11.97 -19.33
N ALA A 122 5.34 -11.68 -20.50
CA ALA A 122 5.14 -12.54 -21.65
C ALA A 122 5.54 -13.97 -21.23
N GLY A 123 4.60 -14.91 -21.38
CA GLY A 123 4.86 -16.33 -21.16
C GLY A 123 5.86 -16.88 -22.18
#